data_AF-A0A183VD99-F1
#
_entry.id   AF-A0A183VD99-F1
#
_cell.length_a   1.000
_cell.length_b   1.000
_cell.length_c   1.000
_cell.angle_alpha   90.00
_cell.angle_beta   90.00
_cell.angle_gamma   90.00
#
_symmetry.space_group_name_H-M   'P 1'
#
loop_
_entity.id
_entity.type
_entity.pdbx_description
1 polymer ?
#
loop_
_entity_poly.entity_id
_entity_poly.type
_entity_poly.pdbx_seq_one_letter_code
_entity_poly.pdbx_strand_id
1 'polypeptide(L)'
;LIVDISDALSERDKVKYTVHTRTTLPIFAKGEMSVVREHEEFIWLHSCLEENEAYAGFIIPPAPPRPDFDASREKLQKLGEGESTMTKDEFQKMKQELEQEYLATFKKTVAMHEVFLCRLAAHPVFRNDQNFRIFLEYEQDLSVRGKNRKEYVGSIWKRFTQSADEVLLSGQKDVDDFFEHERNYLVEYHAHIKDATSKSDRVAKLHKS
;
A
#
# COMPACT_ATOMS: atom_id res chain seq x y z
N LEU A 1 19.85 4.53 -8.69
CA LEU A 1 19.13 3.52 -7.91
C LEU A 1 17.78 3.37 -8.58
N ILE A 2 17.58 2.23 -9.24
CA ILE A 2 16.33 1.85 -9.90
C ILE A 2 15.79 0.67 -9.11
N VAL A 3 14.52 0.72 -8.76
CA VAL A 3 13.83 -0.31 -7.98
C VAL A 3 12.50 -0.59 -8.67
N ASP A 4 12.15 -1.86 -8.83
CA ASP A 4 10.89 -2.33 -9.40
C ASP A 4 10.44 -3.62 -8.72
N ILE A 5 9.17 -3.98 -8.90
CA ILE A 5 8.64 -5.27 -8.45
C ILE A 5 8.56 -6.19 -9.67
N SER A 6 9.61 -6.98 -9.85
CA SER A 6 9.75 -7.90 -10.98
C SER A 6 8.74 -9.04 -11.01
N ASP A 7 8.28 -9.48 -9.84
CA ASP A 7 7.28 -10.52 -9.67
C ASP A 7 6.56 -10.37 -8.33
N ALA A 8 5.37 -10.95 -8.20
CA ALA A 8 4.69 -11.05 -6.92
C ALA A 8 3.84 -12.32 -6.85
N LEU A 9 3.79 -12.93 -5.68
CA LEU A 9 3.05 -14.14 -5.39
C LEU A 9 2.05 -13.88 -4.27
N SER A 10 0.76 -14.16 -4.52
CA SER A 10 -0.23 -14.23 -3.45
C SER A 10 -0.31 -15.65 -2.92
N GLU A 11 -0.11 -15.80 -1.62
CA GLU A 11 -0.40 -17.01 -0.86
C GLU A 11 -1.79 -16.88 -0.21
N ARG A 12 -2.16 -17.78 0.71
CA ARG A 12 -3.49 -17.82 1.33
C ARG A 12 -3.76 -16.66 2.28
N ASP A 13 -2.74 -16.13 2.92
CA ASP A 13 -2.83 -15.14 3.99
C ASP A 13 -1.93 -13.91 3.75
N LYS A 14 -1.05 -13.96 2.75
CA LYS A 14 -0.07 -12.91 2.48
C LYS A 14 0.28 -12.77 1.00
N VAL A 15 0.93 -11.67 0.67
CA VAL A 15 1.53 -11.41 -0.64
C VAL A 15 3.03 -11.20 -0.46
N LYS A 16 3.81 -11.86 -1.30
CA LYS A 16 5.25 -11.74 -1.41
C LYS A 16 5.59 -10.96 -2.69
N TYR A 17 6.46 -9.98 -2.58
CA TYR A 17 6.91 -9.13 -3.66
C TYR A 17 8.39 -9.39 -3.90
N THR A 18 8.75 -9.72 -5.14
CA THR A 18 10.14 -9.82 -5.57
C THR A 18 10.63 -8.43 -5.96
N VAL A 19 11.24 -7.75 -5.00
CA VAL A 19 11.80 -6.41 -5.18
C VAL A 19 13.14 -6.55 -5.90
N HIS A 20 13.19 -6.05 -7.12
CA HIS A 20 14.41 -6.01 -7.94
C HIS A 20 15.06 -4.64 -7.82
N THR A 21 16.38 -4.60 -7.71
CA THR A 21 17.16 -3.37 -7.59
C THR A 21 18.35 -3.40 -8.53
N ARG A 22 18.51 -2.31 -9.28
CA ARG A 22 19.68 -2.03 -10.12
C ARG A 22 20.32 -0.70 -9.72
N THR A 23 21.63 -0.70 -9.49
CA THR A 23 22.31 0.47 -8.95
C THR A 23 23.77 0.55 -9.37
N THR A 24 24.26 1.78 -9.49
CA THR A 24 25.69 2.10 -9.66
C THR A 24 26.28 2.73 -8.38
N LEU A 25 25.50 2.80 -7.30
CA LEU A 25 25.93 3.40 -6.05
C LEU A 25 26.89 2.46 -5.31
N PRO A 26 28.07 2.93 -4.89
CA PRO A 26 29.09 2.09 -4.24
C PRO A 26 28.70 1.65 -2.84
N ILE A 27 27.62 2.20 -2.28
CA ILE A 27 27.13 1.79 -0.97
C ILE A 27 26.62 0.33 -1.04
N PHE A 28 25.99 -0.13 -2.12
CA PHE A 28 25.47 -1.50 -2.23
C PHE A 28 26.58 -2.52 -2.53
N ALA A 29 26.48 -3.76 -2.05
CA ALA A 29 27.50 -4.78 -2.32
C ALA A 29 27.43 -5.33 -3.76
N LYS A 30 26.24 -5.37 -4.36
CA LYS A 30 26.00 -5.84 -5.73
C LYS A 30 25.38 -4.71 -6.56
N GLY A 31 25.72 -4.64 -7.85
CA GLY A 31 25.11 -3.68 -8.79
C GLY A 31 23.71 -4.06 -9.22
N GLU A 32 23.32 -5.32 -9.01
CA GLU A 32 22.01 -5.87 -9.31
C GLU A 32 21.67 -6.98 -8.31
N MET A 33 20.45 -6.96 -7.79
CA MET A 33 19.99 -7.85 -6.70
C MET A 33 18.47 -7.95 -6.70
N SER A 34 17.94 -9.04 -6.15
CA SER A 34 16.51 -9.22 -5.90
C SER A 34 16.29 -9.83 -4.53
N VAL A 35 15.29 -9.34 -3.81
CA VAL A 35 14.90 -9.84 -2.48
C VAL A 35 13.38 -10.01 -2.42
N VAL A 36 12.92 -10.96 -1.61
CA VAL A 36 11.49 -11.18 -1.39
C VAL A 36 11.05 -10.43 -0.15
N ARG A 37 9.92 -9.71 -0.26
CA ARG A 37 9.35 -8.92 0.82
C ARG A 37 7.87 -9.17 1.00
N GLU A 38 7.40 -9.16 2.24
CA GLU A 38 5.99 -9.17 2.63
C GLU A 38 5.52 -7.75 2.96
N HIS A 39 4.20 -7.52 2.92
CA HIS A 39 3.62 -6.19 3.16
C HIS A 39 4.08 -5.56 4.50
N GLU A 40 4.19 -6.37 5.55
CA GLU A 40 4.64 -5.97 6.89
C GLU A 40 6.05 -5.35 6.88
N GLU A 41 6.93 -5.77 5.98
CA GLU A 41 8.29 -5.23 5.85
C GLU A 41 8.28 -3.83 5.21
N PHE A 42 7.33 -3.54 4.31
CA PHE A 42 7.13 -2.19 3.78
C PHE A 42 6.63 -1.24 4.87
N ILE A 43 5.73 -1.72 5.74
CA ILE A 43 5.24 -0.95 6.88
C ILE A 43 6.34 -0.71 7.91
N TRP A 44 7.21 -1.69 8.15
CA TRP A 44 8.40 -1.52 8.97
C TRP A 44 9.30 -0.43 8.41
N LEU A 45 9.66 -0.50 7.12
CA LEU A 45 10.51 0.51 6.47
C LEU A 45 9.90 1.91 6.59
N HIS A 46 8.60 2.05 6.29
CA HIS A 46 7.91 3.34 6.45
C HIS A 46 7.96 3.85 7.89
N SER A 47 7.74 2.98 8.88
CA SER A 47 7.82 3.36 10.30
C SER A 47 9.22 3.83 10.68
N CYS A 48 10.27 3.16 10.19
CA CYS A 48 11.65 3.58 10.43
C CYS A 48 11.95 4.97 9.85
N LEU A 49 11.37 5.31 8.70
CA LEU A 49 11.51 6.64 8.10
C LEU A 49 10.74 7.70 8.91
N GLU A 50 9.50 7.41 9.31
CA GLU A 50 8.66 8.33 10.10
C GLU A 50 9.24 8.62 11.50
N GLU A 51 9.80 7.60 12.15
CA GLU A 51 10.33 7.69 13.52
C GLU A 51 11.75 8.32 13.55
N ASN A 52 12.37 8.57 12.39
CA ASN A 52 13.69 9.18 12.31
C ASN A 52 13.62 10.70 12.42
N GLU A 53 14.07 11.26 13.55
CA GLU A 53 14.08 12.70 13.82
C GLU A 53 14.85 13.51 12.77
N ALA A 54 15.89 12.94 12.15
CA ALA A 54 16.65 13.61 11.08
C ALA A 54 15.81 13.82 9.81
N TYR A 55 14.68 13.14 9.68
CA TYR A 55 13.74 13.27 8.58
C TYR A 55 12.54 14.17 8.91
N ALA A 56 12.54 14.84 10.06
CA ALA A 56 11.55 15.85 10.38
C ALA A 56 11.50 16.94 9.30
N GLY A 57 10.29 17.25 8.82
CA GLY A 57 10.05 18.23 7.75
C GLY A 57 10.21 17.69 6.33
N PHE A 58 10.69 16.45 6.13
CA PHE A 58 10.67 15.82 4.81
C PHE A 58 9.31 15.18 4.52
N ILE A 59 8.91 15.18 3.26
CA ILE A 59 7.70 14.50 2.80
C ILE A 59 8.02 13.03 2.56
N ILE A 60 7.68 12.19 3.53
CA ILE A 60 7.81 10.73 3.40
C ILE A 60 6.67 10.21 2.51
N PRO A 61 6.95 9.42 1.46
CA PRO A 61 5.91 8.82 0.63
C PRO A 61 4.95 7.98 1.48
N PRO A 62 3.63 8.04 1.22
CA PRO A 62 2.66 7.29 2.00
C PRO A 62 2.91 5.78 1.89
N ALA A 63 2.75 5.08 3.01
CA ALA A 63 2.82 3.62 3.05
C ALA A 63 1.86 2.98 2.03
N PRO A 64 2.27 1.90 1.34
CA PRO A 64 1.35 1.17 0.50
C PRO A 64 0.22 0.57 1.35
N PRO A 65 -1.02 0.50 0.85
CA PRO A 65 -2.13 -0.06 1.59
C PRO A 65 -1.99 -1.59 1.70
N ARG A 66 -2.57 -2.15 2.77
CA ARG A 66 -2.65 -3.60 2.94
C ARG A 66 -3.42 -4.20 1.76
N PRO A 67 -2.89 -5.24 1.12
CA PRO A 67 -3.64 -5.97 0.10
C PRO A 67 -4.87 -6.64 0.72
N ASP A 68 -6.04 -6.41 0.13
CA ASP A 68 -7.29 -7.05 0.53
C ASP A 68 -7.78 -7.97 -0.60
N PHE A 69 -7.70 -9.29 -0.35
CA PHE A 69 -8.17 -10.32 -1.27
C PHE A 69 -9.29 -11.16 -0.67
N ASP A 70 -9.79 -10.83 0.52
CA ASP A 70 -10.71 -11.70 1.26
C ASP A 70 -12.02 -11.88 0.51
N ALA A 71 -12.59 -10.77 0.00
CA ALA A 71 -13.79 -10.81 -0.82
C ALA A 71 -13.60 -11.63 -2.11
N SER A 72 -12.43 -11.52 -2.76
CA SER A 72 -12.14 -12.27 -4.00
C SER A 72 -11.97 -13.77 -3.71
N ARG A 73 -11.30 -14.13 -2.61
CA ARG A 73 -11.13 -15.52 -2.16
C ARG A 73 -12.45 -16.16 -1.77
N GLU A 74 -13.31 -15.44 -1.05
CA GLU A 74 -14.64 -15.93 -0.65
C GLU A 74 -15.51 -16.20 -1.88
N LYS A 75 -15.51 -15.29 -2.87
CA LYS A 75 -16.25 -15.49 -4.13
C LYS A 75 -15.72 -16.72 -4.90
N LEU A 76 -14.41 -16.89 -4.99
CA LEU A 76 -13.79 -18.05 -5.66
C LEU A 76 -14.15 -19.36 -4.97
N GLN A 77 -14.18 -19.39 -3.63
CA GLN A 77 -14.60 -20.56 -2.87
C GLN A 77 -16.07 -20.91 -3.13
N LYS A 78 -16.98 -19.93 -3.03
CA LYS A 78 -18.41 -20.12 -3.29
C LYS A 78 -18.68 -20.59 -4.72
N LEU A 79 -17.92 -20.08 -5.69
CA LEU A 79 -18.02 -20.54 -7.07
C LEU A 79 -17.68 -22.04 -7.19
N GLY A 80 -16.63 -22.50 -6.52
CA GLY A 80 -16.26 -23.91 -6.48
C GLY A 80 -17.32 -24.82 -5.84
N GLU A 81 -17.98 -24.35 -4.78
CA GLU A 81 -19.07 -25.09 -4.12
C GLU A 81 -20.31 -25.25 -5.04
N GLY A 82 -20.54 -24.29 -5.93
CA GLY A 82 -21.67 -24.29 -6.88
C GLY A 82 -21.41 -25.00 -8.20
N GLU A 83 -20.21 -25.56 -8.44
CA GLU A 83 -19.81 -26.12 -9.75
C GLU A 83 -20.79 -27.18 -10.28
N SER A 84 -21.37 -28.00 -9.40
CA SER A 84 -22.31 -29.06 -9.77
C SER A 84 -23.71 -28.57 -10.14
N THR A 85 -24.04 -27.32 -9.82
CA THR A 85 -25.38 -26.73 -10.00
C THR A 85 -25.51 -25.83 -11.23
N MET A 86 -24.42 -25.62 -11.96
CA MET A 86 -24.36 -24.71 -13.11
C MET A 86 -23.80 -25.40 -14.35
N THR A 87 -24.05 -24.82 -15.52
CA THR A 87 -23.45 -25.33 -16.75
C THR A 87 -21.94 -25.05 -16.78
N LYS A 88 -21.20 -25.84 -17.57
CA LYS A 88 -19.74 -25.63 -17.73
C LYS A 88 -19.42 -24.23 -18.26
N ASP A 89 -20.23 -23.72 -19.18
CA ASP A 89 -20.02 -22.42 -19.80
C ASP A 89 -20.26 -21.27 -18.81
N GLU A 90 -21.30 -21.37 -17.98
CA GLU A 90 -21.58 -20.42 -16.90
C GLU A 90 -20.48 -20.42 -15.84
N PHE A 91 -20.04 -21.61 -15.41
CA PHE A 91 -18.94 -21.76 -14.46
C PHE A 91 -17.65 -21.13 -14.98
N GLN A 92 -17.28 -21.41 -16.23
CA GLN A 92 -16.08 -20.86 -16.84
C GLN A 92 -16.16 -19.34 -16.95
N LYS A 93 -17.31 -18.79 -17.34
CA LYS A 93 -17.49 -17.34 -17.44
C LYS A 93 -17.35 -16.66 -16.08
N MET A 94 -18.03 -17.15 -15.05
CA MET A 94 -17.93 -16.59 -13.70
C MET A 94 -16.52 -16.74 -13.13
N LYS A 95 -15.86 -17.87 -13.36
CA LYS A 95 -14.47 -18.09 -12.95
C LYS A 95 -13.54 -17.06 -13.58
N GLN A 96 -13.69 -16.83 -14.89
CA GLN A 96 -12.88 -15.86 -15.61
C GLN A 96 -13.11 -14.42 -15.11
N GLU A 97 -14.36 -14.03 -14.83
CA GLU A 97 -14.68 -12.72 -14.26
C GLU A 97 -14.04 -12.51 -12.88
N LEU A 98 -14.08 -13.51 -12.01
CA LEU A 98 -13.43 -13.46 -10.70
C LEU A 98 -11.91 -13.42 -10.80
N GLU A 99 -11.31 -14.20 -11.70
CA GLU A 99 -9.86 -14.16 -11.95
C GLU A 99 -9.42 -12.77 -12.45
N GLN A 100 -10.23 -12.10 -13.28
CA GLN A 100 -9.97 -10.74 -13.73
C GLN A 100 -10.08 -9.71 -12.60
N GLU A 101 -11.12 -9.79 -11.75
CA GLU A 101 -11.28 -8.91 -10.57
C GLU A 101 -10.09 -9.07 -9.60
N TYR A 102 -9.70 -10.31 -9.35
CA TYR A 102 -8.55 -10.66 -8.54
C TYR A 102 -7.26 -10.07 -9.14
N LEU A 103 -7.01 -10.30 -10.43
CA LEU A 103 -5.82 -9.80 -11.12
C LEU A 103 -5.76 -8.26 -11.13
N ALA A 104 -6.90 -7.58 -11.29
CA ALA A 104 -6.97 -6.12 -11.24
C ALA A 104 -6.56 -5.59 -9.86
N THR A 105 -7.09 -6.19 -8.79
CA THR A 105 -6.71 -5.86 -7.41
C THR A 105 -5.23 -6.13 -7.16
N PHE A 106 -4.74 -7.28 -7.62
CA PHE A 106 -3.35 -7.68 -7.50
C PHE A 106 -2.39 -6.70 -8.17
N LYS A 107 -2.66 -6.34 -9.43
CA LYS A 107 -1.87 -5.35 -10.18
C LYS A 107 -1.87 -3.98 -9.51
N LYS A 108 -3.01 -3.54 -8.99
CA LYS A 108 -3.12 -2.27 -8.24
C LYS A 108 -2.22 -2.32 -7.01
N THR A 109 -2.28 -3.39 -6.23
CA THR A 109 -1.46 -3.58 -5.04
C THR A 109 0.04 -3.56 -5.37
N VAL A 110 0.47 -4.31 -6.39
CA VAL A 110 1.87 -4.33 -6.83
C VAL A 110 2.33 -2.93 -7.22
N ALA A 111 1.55 -2.22 -8.04
CA ALA A 111 1.88 -0.87 -8.46
C ALA A 111 2.02 0.11 -7.26
N MET A 112 1.17 -0.01 -6.23
CA MET A 112 1.27 0.85 -5.05
C MET A 112 2.54 0.57 -4.22
N HIS A 113 2.93 -0.70 -4.08
CA HIS A 113 4.17 -1.07 -3.38
C HIS A 113 5.40 -0.62 -4.16
N GLU A 114 5.40 -0.79 -5.49
CA GLU A 114 6.48 -0.34 -6.37
C GLU A 114 6.64 1.18 -6.33
N VAL A 115 5.55 1.94 -6.47
CA VAL A 115 5.58 3.41 -6.44
C VAL A 115 6.15 3.93 -5.12
N PHE A 116 5.85 3.31 -3.99
CA PHE A 116 6.45 3.65 -2.71
C PHE A 116 7.98 3.54 -2.75
N LEU A 117 8.52 2.41 -3.22
CA LEU A 117 9.97 2.19 -3.33
C LEU A 117 10.62 3.12 -4.37
N CYS A 118 9.98 3.32 -5.52
CA CYS A 118 10.44 4.24 -6.56
C CYS A 118 10.59 5.67 -6.02
N ARG A 119 9.64 6.14 -5.21
CA ARG A 119 9.70 7.48 -4.60
C ARG A 119 10.85 7.59 -3.60
N LEU A 120 11.10 6.56 -2.78
CA LEU A 120 12.25 6.53 -1.88
C LEU A 120 13.57 6.52 -2.66
N ALA A 121 13.67 5.73 -3.73
CA ALA A 121 14.86 5.63 -4.57
C ALA A 121 15.16 6.92 -5.36
N ALA A 122 14.12 7.67 -5.73
CA ALA A 122 14.24 8.96 -6.41
C ALA A 122 14.61 10.11 -5.45
N HIS A 123 14.24 10.02 -4.17
CA HIS A 123 14.50 11.09 -3.20
C HIS A 123 16.00 11.17 -2.85
N PRO A 124 16.63 12.37 -2.91
CA PRO A 124 18.09 12.50 -2.72
C PRO A 124 18.58 12.09 -1.33
N VAL A 125 17.72 12.16 -0.31
CA VAL A 125 18.05 11.76 1.06
C VAL A 125 17.72 10.29 1.30
N PHE A 126 16.48 9.86 1.02
CA PHE A 126 15.99 8.52 1.40
C PHE A 126 16.68 7.40 0.62
N ARG A 127 17.13 7.67 -0.62
CA ARG A 127 17.91 6.70 -1.40
C ARG A 127 19.22 6.26 -0.76
N ASN A 128 19.70 7.01 0.24
CA ASN A 128 20.92 6.72 0.99
C ASN A 128 20.61 6.24 2.43
N ASP A 129 19.33 6.05 2.79
CA ASP A 129 18.94 5.58 4.12
C ASP A 129 19.42 4.14 4.37
N GLN A 130 19.86 3.87 5.59
CA GLN A 130 20.40 2.58 5.99
C GLN A 130 19.31 1.50 6.02
N ASN A 131 18.12 1.80 6.53
CA ASN A 131 17.02 0.83 6.61
C ASN A 131 16.47 0.53 5.22
N PHE A 132 16.40 1.53 4.34
CA PHE A 132 16.02 1.32 2.94
C PHE A 132 17.03 0.44 2.22
N ARG A 133 18.34 0.63 2.45
CA ARG A 133 19.35 -0.28 1.92
C ARG A 133 19.17 -1.71 2.42
N ILE A 134 19.00 -1.91 3.74
CA ILE A 134 18.74 -3.23 4.33
C ILE A 134 17.51 -3.87 3.68
N PHE A 135 16.45 -3.09 3.49
CA PHE A 135 15.24 -3.53 2.81
C PHE A 135 15.49 -4.02 1.39
N LEU A 136 16.41 -3.43 0.63
CA LEU A 136 16.71 -3.84 -0.76
C LEU A 136 17.76 -4.96 -0.86
N GLU A 137 18.61 -5.15 0.16
CA GLU A 137 19.82 -6.00 0.07
C GLU A 137 19.77 -7.27 0.92
N TYR A 138 19.05 -7.25 2.04
CA TYR A 138 19.07 -8.35 2.97
C TYR A 138 18.29 -9.56 2.43
N GLU A 139 18.98 -10.63 2.07
CA GLU A 139 18.36 -11.77 1.36
C GLU A 139 17.42 -12.63 2.23
N GLN A 140 17.53 -12.54 3.55
CA GLN A 140 16.64 -13.27 4.47
C GLN A 140 15.39 -12.45 4.78
N ASP A 141 14.41 -13.10 5.39
CA ASP A 141 13.25 -12.41 5.95
C ASP A 141 13.74 -11.39 6.96
N LEU A 142 13.32 -10.13 6.79
CA LEU A 142 13.42 -9.18 7.89
C LEU A 142 12.39 -9.68 8.90
N SER A 143 12.81 -10.52 9.85
CA SER A 143 11.98 -10.98 10.95
C SER A 143 11.69 -9.78 11.85
N VAL A 144 10.91 -8.85 11.33
CA VAL A 144 10.42 -7.68 12.01
C VAL A 144 9.48 -8.24 13.05
N ARG A 145 9.88 -8.13 14.31
CA ARG A 145 8.99 -8.41 15.43
C ARG A 145 7.77 -7.52 15.18
N GLY A 146 6.69 -8.12 14.67
CA GLY A 146 5.48 -7.38 14.37
C GLY A 146 5.11 -6.60 15.62
N LYS A 147 4.85 -5.29 15.47
CA LYS A 147 4.31 -4.48 16.57
C LYS A 147 3.16 -5.29 17.16
N ASN A 148 3.25 -5.66 18.44
CA ASN A 148 2.23 -6.50 19.09
C ASN A 148 0.84 -5.89 18.83
N ARG A 149 -0.26 -6.66 18.83
CA ARG A 149 -1.61 -6.09 18.60
C ARG A 149 -1.86 -4.83 19.46
N LYS A 150 -1.28 -4.77 20.66
CA LYS A 150 -1.31 -3.60 21.56
C LYS A 150 -0.49 -2.40 21.07
N GLU A 151 0.64 -2.61 20.41
CA GLU A 151 1.48 -1.57 19.79
C GLU A 151 0.93 -1.13 18.43
N TYR A 152 0.29 -2.04 17.67
CA TYR A 152 -0.44 -1.70 16.45
C TYR A 152 -1.71 -0.92 16.77
N VAL A 153 -2.53 -1.39 17.73
CA VAL A 153 -3.66 -0.63 18.28
C VAL A 153 -3.15 0.64 18.95
N GLY A 154 -1.99 0.63 19.59
CA GLY A 154 -1.35 1.83 20.14
C GLY A 154 -0.86 2.82 19.08
N SER A 155 -0.43 2.35 17.91
CA SER A 155 -0.03 3.18 16.76
C SER A 155 -1.26 3.70 16.01
N ILE A 156 -2.31 2.89 15.88
CA ILE A 156 -3.63 3.33 15.41
C ILE A 156 -4.23 4.32 16.41
N TRP A 157 -4.15 4.07 17.71
CA TRP A 157 -4.57 5.01 18.75
C TRP A 157 -3.71 6.25 18.71
N LYS A 158 -2.39 6.18 18.48
CA LYS A 158 -1.57 7.38 18.26
C LYS A 158 -2.01 8.14 17.02
N ARG A 159 -2.37 7.46 15.92
CA ARG A 159 -2.93 8.09 14.71
C ARG A 159 -4.36 8.62 14.93
N PHE A 160 -5.16 7.97 15.77
CA PHE A 160 -6.51 8.38 16.16
C PHE A 160 -6.50 9.43 17.25
N THR A 161 -5.48 9.52 18.10
CA THR A 161 -5.24 10.59 19.04
C THR A 161 -4.50 11.72 18.37
N GLN A 162 -3.76 11.49 17.28
CA GLN A 162 -3.33 12.54 16.37
C GLN A 162 -4.52 13.05 15.56
N SER A 163 -5.47 12.21 15.16
CA SER A 163 -6.71 12.61 14.47
C SER A 163 -7.77 13.17 15.42
N ALA A 164 -7.82 12.72 16.67
CA ALA A 164 -8.64 13.31 17.74
C ALA A 164 -7.95 14.52 18.37
N ASP A 165 -6.61 14.59 18.38
CA ASP A 165 -5.89 15.85 18.48
C ASP A 165 -6.23 16.68 17.27
N GLU A 166 -6.29 16.19 16.03
CA GLU A 166 -6.67 17.00 14.84
C GLU A 166 -8.10 17.55 14.93
N VAL A 167 -9.00 16.78 15.56
CA VAL A 167 -10.40 17.17 15.82
C VAL A 167 -10.54 17.99 17.12
N LEU A 168 -9.65 17.89 18.11
CA LEU A 168 -9.56 18.81 19.26
C LEU A 168 -8.76 20.10 18.91
N LEU A 169 -7.84 20.00 17.95
CA LEU A 169 -7.12 21.03 17.22
C LEU A 169 -8.01 21.67 16.14
N SER A 170 -9.23 21.18 15.92
CA SER A 170 -10.25 21.97 15.20
C SER A 170 -10.58 23.29 15.92
N GLY A 171 -10.22 23.40 17.21
CA GLY A 171 -10.21 24.66 17.96
C GLY A 171 -8.83 25.33 18.07
N GLN A 172 -7.75 24.68 17.64
CA GLN A 172 -6.41 25.26 17.66
C GLN A 172 -6.08 25.71 16.25
N LYS A 173 -6.22 27.03 16.03
CA LYS A 173 -5.83 27.68 14.78
C LYS A 173 -4.43 27.21 14.39
N ASP A 174 -4.26 26.75 13.15
CA ASP A 174 -2.93 26.43 12.65
C ASP A 174 -2.06 27.68 12.81
N VAL A 175 -0.78 27.53 13.12
CA VAL A 175 0.08 28.71 13.34
C VAL A 175 0.17 29.53 12.05
N ASP A 176 -0.07 28.87 10.92
CA ASP A 176 0.01 29.42 9.58
C ASP A 176 -1.34 29.29 8.85
N ASP A 177 -1.93 30.45 8.55
CA ASP A 177 -3.20 30.61 7.83
C ASP A 177 -3.19 29.89 6.46
N PHE A 178 -2.01 29.74 5.83
CA PHE A 178 -1.87 29.04 4.55
C PHE A 178 -2.20 27.55 4.70
N PHE A 179 -1.61 26.86 5.69
CA PHE A 179 -1.82 25.42 5.87
C PHE A 179 -3.24 25.10 6.32
N GLU A 180 -3.87 25.98 7.11
CA GLU A 180 -5.29 25.86 7.44
C GLU A 180 -6.18 25.94 6.19
N HIS A 181 -5.93 26.92 5.32
CA HIS A 181 -6.67 27.08 4.08
C HIS A 181 -6.50 25.86 3.15
N GLU A 182 -5.27 25.43 2.92
CA GLU A 182 -4.96 24.28 2.07
C GLU A 182 -5.58 22.99 2.60
N ARG A 183 -5.55 22.77 3.93
CA ARG A 183 -6.21 21.62 4.56
C ARG A 183 -7.72 21.62 4.32
N ASN A 184 -8.39 22.76 4.53
CA ASN A 184 -9.82 22.88 4.29
C ASN A 184 -10.17 22.64 2.82
N TYR A 185 -9.39 23.22 1.91
CA TYR A 185 -9.54 23.00 0.47
C TYR A 185 -9.38 21.51 0.10
N LEU A 186 -8.36 20.83 0.63
CA LEU A 186 -8.12 19.41 0.37
C LEU A 186 -9.26 18.52 0.87
N VAL A 187 -9.83 18.81 2.05
CA VAL A 187 -10.97 18.08 2.60
C VAL A 187 -12.21 18.21 1.71
N GLU A 188 -12.53 19.44 1.30
CA GLU A 188 -13.66 19.72 0.41
C GLU A 188 -13.46 19.07 -0.97
N TYR A 189 -12.27 19.22 -1.54
CA TYR A 189 -11.90 18.62 -2.81
C TYR A 189 -11.99 17.10 -2.79
N HIS A 190 -11.51 16.46 -1.71
CA HIS A 190 -11.64 15.02 -1.52
C HIS A 190 -13.11 14.56 -1.47
N ALA A 191 -13.97 15.33 -0.80
CA ALA A 191 -15.40 15.06 -0.75
C ALA A 191 -16.04 15.12 -2.16
N HIS A 192 -15.65 16.11 -2.97
CA HIS A 192 -16.10 16.22 -4.36
C HIS A 192 -15.65 15.05 -5.23
N ILE A 193 -14.39 14.62 -5.13
CA ILE A 193 -13.89 13.43 -5.85
C ILE A 193 -14.70 12.19 -5.47
N LYS A 194 -14.96 12.00 -4.17
CA LYS A 194 -15.71 10.84 -3.67
C LYS A 194 -17.15 10.81 -4.20
N ASP A 195 -17.81 11.96 -4.23
CA ASP A 195 -19.16 12.10 -4.77
C ASP A 195 -19.19 11.87 -6.30
N ALA A 196 -18.25 12.46 -7.04
CA ALA A 196 -18.12 12.24 -8.48
C ALA A 196 -17.86 10.77 -8.84
N THR A 197 -17.00 10.09 -8.07
CA THR A 197 -16.73 8.65 -8.21
C THR A 197 -18.00 7.84 -7.99
N SER A 198 -18.72 8.11 -6.89
CA SER A 198 -19.97 7.42 -6.55
C SER A 198 -21.05 7.60 -7.62
N LYS A 199 -21.18 8.80 -8.19
CA LYS A 199 -22.10 9.09 -9.29
C LYS A 199 -21.70 8.34 -10.57
N SER A 200 -20.41 8.31 -10.89
CA SER A 200 -19.87 7.60 -12.05
C SER A 200 -20.12 6.08 -11.95
N ASP A 201 -19.91 5.49 -10.78
CA ASP A 201 -20.18 4.07 -10.53
C ASP A 201 -21.67 3.73 -10.69
N ARG A 202 -22.58 4.60 -10.26
CA ARG A 202 -24.02 4.42 -10.47
C ARG A 202 -24.37 4.39 -11.95
N VAL A 203 -23.84 5.33 -12.74
CA VAL A 203 -24.06 5.39 -14.20
C VAL A 203 -23.52 4.14 -14.89
N ALA A 204 -22.31 3.68 -14.52
CA ALA A 204 -21.70 2.49 -15.09
C ALA A 204 -22.51 1.20 -14.78
N LYS A 205 -23.09 1.10 -13.58
CA LYS A 205 -23.97 -0.01 -13.20
C LYS A 205 -25.27 -0.02 -14.01
N LEU A 206 -25.89 1.15 -14.19
CA LEU A 206 -27.12 1.28 -14.98
C LEU A 206 -26.92 0.92 -16.46
N HIS A 207 -25.75 1.21 -17.04
CA HIS A 207 -25.44 0.83 -18.43
C HIS A 207 -25.15 -0.66 -18.64
N LYS A 208 -24.86 -1.42 -17.57
CA LYS A 208 -24.63 -2.88 -17.62
C LYS A 208 -25.90 -3.70 -17.37
N SER A 209 -27.02 -3.04 -17.03
CA SER A 209 -28.35 -3.65 -16.85
C SER A 209 -29.12 -3.62 -18.16
#